data_AF-A0A925VA29-F1
#
_entry.id   AF-A0A925VA29-F1
#
_cell.length_a   1.000
_cell.length_b   1.000
_cell.length_c   1.000
_cell.angle_alpha   90.00
_cell.angle_beta   90.00
_cell.angle_gamma   90.00
#
_symmetry.space_group_name_H-M   'P 1'
#
loop_
_entity.id
_entity.type
_entity.pdbx_description
1 polymer ?
#
loop_
_entity_poly.entity_id
_entity_poly.type
_entity_poly.pdbx_seq_one_letter_code
_entity_poly.pdbx_strand_id
1 'polypeptide(L)'
;RYGSHAGDGLADQCVPLDVADGSGESTLGTGVEASSASGDDSSDAATGFTSSPPPDPVCGNGAAERGEACDGGDLSGSSCFDLGHDSGTLGCLDDCSFDVSGCGDCGNAVVDGDELCDGAPPPEQSCAGFGWFAGTLACARDCNGIDESGCTNCGNAVVDPGELCDGPMLGISCAELGFVEQGEVPSCADDCNVDTSGCGMPVCGVDATQPLVDCPPTCSSCENGECLFDCTGTSECDDLAIVCPAGWPCRVVCSGSSACNGASVVCPEFFACEVACDGSSACSDLALGCSVTGRCSMSCDVGSSSVCDDATVDCGGDVCNVACADGEPSFDCGPSCECVACTDAN
;
A
#
# COMPACT_ATOMS: atom_id res chain seq x y z
N ARG A 1 5.39 21.55 -14.52
CA ARG A 1 6.72 21.40 -15.14
C ARG A 1 7.77 21.55 -14.06
N TYR A 2 8.18 20.44 -13.47
CA TYR A 2 9.54 20.31 -12.98
C TYR A 2 10.13 19.13 -13.73
N GLY A 3 11.03 19.45 -14.66
CA GLY A 3 11.99 18.50 -15.16
C GLY A 3 13.19 18.58 -14.22
N SER A 4 13.61 17.41 -13.77
CA SER A 4 14.91 17.09 -13.20
C SER A 4 16.02 17.89 -13.90
N HIS A 5 16.88 18.55 -13.13
CA HIS A 5 18.30 18.91 -13.36
C HIS A 5 18.72 19.94 -12.29
N ALA A 6 18.76 19.52 -11.02
CA ALA A 6 19.53 20.20 -9.99
C ALA A 6 20.02 19.14 -8.99
N GLY A 7 21.32 18.85 -9.05
CA GLY A 7 21.99 17.97 -8.11
C GLY A 7 22.21 18.64 -6.76
N ASP A 8 22.29 17.79 -5.74
CA ASP A 8 22.79 17.97 -4.37
C ASP A 8 22.97 19.41 -3.84
N GLY A 9 22.06 19.77 -2.93
CA GLY A 9 22.18 20.88 -1.99
C GLY A 9 21.38 22.12 -2.40
N LEU A 10 20.65 22.68 -1.43
CA LEU A 10 19.82 23.90 -1.46
C LEU A 10 18.29 23.66 -1.61
N ALA A 11 17.71 22.99 -0.61
CA ALA A 11 16.38 23.38 -0.11
C ALA A 11 16.50 24.74 0.61
N ASP A 12 15.39 25.45 0.75
CA ASP A 12 15.23 26.80 1.32
C ASP A 12 15.54 27.97 0.40
N GLN A 13 14.52 28.35 -0.39
CA GLN A 13 14.15 29.76 -0.65
C GLN A 13 12.88 29.84 -1.51
N CYS A 14 11.71 29.79 -0.87
CA CYS A 14 10.48 30.32 -1.46
C CYS A 14 9.74 31.16 -0.41
N VAL A 15 9.77 32.48 -0.60
CA VAL A 15 8.91 33.47 0.07
C VAL A 15 8.17 34.22 -1.04
N PRO A 16 6.86 34.54 -0.89
CA PRO A 16 6.10 35.25 -1.92
C PRO A 16 6.59 36.69 -2.10
N LEU A 17 6.65 37.13 -3.36
CA LEU A 17 6.97 38.49 -3.78
C LEU A 17 5.71 39.34 -3.87
N ASP A 18 5.71 40.46 -3.15
CA ASP A 18 4.77 41.56 -3.31
C ASP A 18 5.50 42.82 -3.83
N VAL A 19 4.81 43.52 -4.74
CA VAL A 19 4.89 44.92 -5.22
C VAL A 19 6.08 45.44 -6.08
N ALA A 20 5.75 45.89 -7.31
CA ALA A 20 5.95 47.27 -7.82
C ALA A 20 5.56 47.37 -9.31
N ASP A 21 4.52 48.14 -9.63
CA ASP A 21 4.57 49.47 -10.28
C ASP A 21 4.66 49.45 -11.81
N GLY A 22 3.60 50.00 -12.44
CA GLY A 22 3.49 50.14 -13.89
C GLY A 22 2.37 51.12 -14.22
N SER A 23 2.76 52.38 -14.38
CA SER A 23 1.94 53.55 -14.67
C SER A 23 1.34 53.56 -16.09
N GLY A 24 0.15 54.13 -16.23
CA GLY A 24 -0.51 54.37 -17.52
C GLY A 24 -1.78 55.22 -17.35
N GLU A 25 -1.68 56.50 -17.67
CA GLU A 25 -2.66 57.55 -17.46
C GLU A 25 -3.82 57.54 -18.50
N SER A 26 -4.97 58.09 -18.09
CA SER A 26 -5.83 59.02 -18.84
C SER A 26 -7.27 58.60 -19.21
N THR A 27 -8.20 59.37 -18.62
CA THR A 27 -9.43 59.98 -19.16
C THR A 27 -10.83 59.40 -18.87
N LEU A 28 -11.56 60.25 -18.10
CA LEU A 28 -12.94 60.73 -18.26
C LEU A 28 -14.11 59.90 -17.71
N GLY A 29 -14.87 60.52 -16.77
CA GLY A 29 -16.30 60.26 -16.65
C GLY A 29 -16.98 60.47 -15.29
N THR A 30 -17.10 61.73 -14.85
CA THR A 30 -18.25 62.35 -14.13
C THR A 30 -19.13 61.55 -13.14
N GLY A 31 -19.33 62.15 -11.95
CA GLY A 31 -20.59 62.17 -11.20
C GLY A 31 -20.46 61.68 -9.74
N VAL A 32 -20.38 62.58 -8.75
CA VAL A 32 -21.47 62.92 -7.78
C VAL A 32 -22.14 61.68 -7.17
N GLU A 33 -22.08 61.41 -5.87
CA GLU A 33 -22.66 62.20 -4.78
C GLU A 33 -21.90 62.01 -3.46
N ALA A 34 -21.87 63.08 -2.68
CA ALA A 34 -21.38 63.15 -1.32
C ALA A 34 -22.30 62.44 -0.31
N SER A 35 -21.73 62.00 0.81
CA SER A 35 -22.24 62.32 2.16
C SER A 35 -21.26 61.85 3.24
N SER A 36 -20.65 62.84 3.88
CA SER A 36 -19.85 62.75 5.09
C SER A 36 -20.70 62.37 6.31
N ALA A 37 -20.09 61.69 7.28
CA ALA A 37 -20.36 61.91 8.70
C ALA A 37 -19.11 61.56 9.52
N SER A 38 -18.36 62.60 9.86
CA SER A 38 -17.38 62.61 10.95
C SER A 38 -18.13 62.62 12.29
N GLY A 39 -17.50 62.04 13.31
CA GLY A 39 -17.98 62.07 14.69
C GLY A 39 -16.88 61.62 15.64
N ASP A 40 -15.78 62.37 15.71
CA ASP A 40 -14.93 62.45 16.89
C ASP A 40 -15.73 63.15 18.01
N ASP A 41 -15.69 62.63 19.24
CA ASP A 41 -15.34 63.44 20.43
C ASP A 41 -15.17 62.58 21.69
N SER A 42 -14.38 63.13 22.61
CA SER A 42 -14.35 62.86 24.05
C SER A 42 -13.23 61.95 24.57
N SER A 43 -12.05 62.54 24.61
CA SER A 43 -11.20 62.52 25.81
C SER A 43 -11.98 63.05 27.03
N ASP A 44 -12.07 62.28 28.11
CA ASP A 44 -11.57 62.72 29.43
C ASP A 44 -11.73 61.69 30.56
N ALA A 45 -10.81 61.80 31.51
CA ALA A 45 -10.91 61.40 32.92
C ALA A 45 -10.84 59.90 33.30
N ALA A 46 -9.59 59.46 33.51
CA ALA A 46 -9.12 58.82 34.74
C ALA A 46 -10.18 58.22 35.69
N THR A 47 -10.37 56.90 35.61
CA THR A 47 -10.56 56.07 36.79
C THR A 47 -9.48 54.99 36.78
N GLY A 48 -8.74 54.90 37.89
CA GLY A 48 -7.54 54.09 37.99
C GLY A 48 -7.82 52.61 37.78
N PHE A 49 -7.34 52.07 36.66
CA PHE A 49 -6.80 50.73 36.67
C PHE A 49 -5.39 50.87 37.21
N THR A 50 -5.20 50.44 38.46
CA THR A 50 -3.90 49.93 38.85
C THR A 50 -3.63 48.76 37.91
N SER A 51 -2.98 49.03 36.78
CA SER A 51 -2.32 48.00 35.99
C SER A 51 -1.16 47.51 36.84
N SER A 52 -1.50 46.77 37.90
CA SER A 52 -0.58 45.77 38.42
C SER A 52 -0.24 44.94 37.18
N PRO A 53 1.05 44.80 36.82
CA PRO A 53 1.40 43.82 35.80
C PRO A 53 0.71 42.51 36.19
N PRO A 54 0.19 41.73 35.21
CA PRO A 54 -0.26 40.39 35.52
C PRO A 54 0.85 39.71 36.34
N PRO A 55 0.49 38.93 37.38
CA PRO A 55 1.49 38.25 38.19
C PRO A 55 2.50 37.55 37.27
N ASP A 56 3.78 37.62 37.61
CA ASP A 56 4.81 36.91 36.85
C ASP A 56 4.41 35.43 36.80
N PRO A 57 4.48 34.76 35.64
CA PRO A 57 4.07 33.37 35.52
C PRO A 57 4.84 32.51 36.55
N VAL A 58 4.11 31.70 37.31
CA VAL A 58 4.68 30.87 38.37
C VAL A 58 4.42 29.41 38.10
N CYS A 59 5.48 28.71 37.70
CA CYS A 59 5.41 27.28 37.47
C CYS A 59 5.06 26.48 38.73
N GLY A 60 4.18 25.49 38.56
CA GLY A 60 3.70 24.59 39.61
C GLY A 60 2.46 25.12 40.35
N ASN A 61 1.75 26.09 39.78
CA ASN A 61 0.51 26.64 40.32
C ASN A 61 -0.76 25.94 39.79
N GLY A 62 -0.60 25.03 38.82
CA GLY A 62 -1.64 24.21 38.21
C GLY A 62 -2.45 24.89 37.11
N ALA A 63 -2.02 26.04 36.60
CA ALA A 63 -2.61 26.74 35.45
C ALA A 63 -1.52 27.21 34.50
N ALA A 64 -1.62 26.86 33.22
CA ALA A 64 -0.62 27.25 32.23
C ALA A 64 -0.77 28.74 31.87
N GLU A 65 0.18 29.56 32.33
CA GLU A 65 0.17 31.00 32.13
C GLU A 65 1.00 31.44 30.91
N ARG A 66 0.90 32.72 30.54
CA ARG A 66 1.63 33.25 29.38
C ARG A 66 3.15 33.16 29.61
N GLY A 67 3.80 32.26 28.90
CA GLY A 67 5.24 32.02 28.98
C GLY A 67 5.60 30.62 29.48
N GLU A 68 4.62 29.85 29.93
CA GLU A 68 4.72 28.44 30.29
C GLU A 68 4.18 27.58 29.14
N ALA A 69 4.78 26.42 28.88
CA ALA A 69 4.24 25.47 27.92
C ALA A 69 3.07 24.68 28.53
N CYS A 70 3.19 24.36 29.81
CA CYS A 70 2.23 23.64 30.63
C CYS A 70 2.43 24.00 32.12
N ASP A 71 1.47 23.67 32.99
CA ASP A 71 1.66 23.67 34.45
C ASP A 71 0.90 22.50 35.08
N GLY A 72 1.66 21.52 35.60
CA GLY A 72 1.10 20.32 36.21
C GLY A 72 0.25 19.52 35.23
N GLY A 73 -1.07 19.54 35.41
CA GLY A 73 -2.03 18.87 34.52
C GLY A 73 -2.61 19.77 33.42
N ASP A 74 -2.34 21.08 33.48
CA ASP A 74 -2.76 22.01 32.43
C ASP A 74 -1.71 22.01 31.31
N LEU A 75 -1.95 21.22 30.27
CA LEU A 75 -1.05 21.07 29.13
C LEU A 75 -1.32 22.11 28.02
N SER A 76 -2.10 23.16 28.31
CA SER A 76 -2.53 24.15 27.31
C SER A 76 -3.29 23.55 26.11
N GLY A 77 -3.85 22.35 26.27
CA GLY A 77 -4.50 21.58 25.20
C GLY A 77 -3.55 20.86 24.24
N SER A 78 -2.23 20.85 24.53
CA SER A 78 -1.25 20.08 23.77
C SER A 78 -1.25 18.60 24.16
N SER A 79 -0.89 17.76 23.20
CA SER A 79 -0.72 16.31 23.33
C SER A 79 0.58 15.86 22.66
N CYS A 80 0.96 14.60 22.85
CA CYS A 80 2.09 14.00 22.14
C CYS A 80 1.95 14.16 20.61
N PHE A 81 0.73 14.01 20.08
CA PHE A 81 0.42 14.21 18.66
C PHE A 81 0.71 15.63 18.16
N ASP A 82 0.39 16.65 18.97
CA ASP A 82 0.65 18.05 18.60
C ASP A 82 2.15 18.36 18.55
N LEU A 83 2.95 17.57 19.27
CA LEU A 83 4.41 17.68 19.32
C LEU A 83 5.11 16.77 18.30
N GLY A 84 4.36 16.02 17.50
CA GLY A 84 4.88 15.20 16.41
C GLY A 84 5.18 13.75 16.79
N HIS A 85 4.67 13.28 17.93
CA HIS A 85 4.76 11.88 18.36
C HIS A 85 3.49 11.08 17.96
N ASP A 86 3.61 9.77 17.89
CA ASP A 86 2.55 8.87 17.40
C ASP A 86 1.62 8.35 18.51
N SER A 87 2.06 8.36 19.77
CA SER A 87 1.27 7.87 20.89
C SER A 87 1.67 8.47 22.24
N GLY A 88 1.02 8.02 23.32
CA GLY A 88 1.44 8.29 24.68
C GLY A 88 0.72 9.44 25.39
N THR A 89 1.17 9.70 26.61
CA THR A 89 0.61 10.74 27.48
C THR A 89 1.65 11.83 27.73
N LEU A 90 1.33 13.05 27.30
CA LEU A 90 2.18 14.22 27.49
C LEU A 90 2.15 14.66 28.96
N GLY A 91 3.33 14.88 29.56
CA GLY A 91 3.46 15.39 30.92
C GLY A 91 3.95 16.84 30.97
N CYS A 92 4.14 17.33 32.18
CA CYS A 92 4.71 18.64 32.45
C CYS A 92 5.81 18.55 33.52
N LEU A 93 6.99 19.08 33.22
CA LEU A 93 8.13 19.12 34.15
C LEU A 93 7.99 20.26 35.17
N ASP A 94 8.76 20.19 36.26
CA ASP A 94 8.81 21.22 37.32
C ASP A 94 9.30 22.61 36.83
N ASP A 95 9.84 22.69 35.62
CA ASP A 95 10.25 23.94 34.97
C ASP A 95 9.24 24.44 33.91
N CYS A 96 8.05 23.83 33.85
CA CYS A 96 6.95 24.17 32.96
C CYS A 96 7.28 24.02 31.46
N SER A 97 8.23 23.12 31.18
CA SER A 97 8.44 22.55 29.86
C SER A 97 7.68 21.23 29.72
N PHE A 98 7.33 20.88 28.47
CA PHE A 98 6.65 19.62 28.17
C PHE A 98 7.54 18.43 28.50
N ASP A 99 6.99 17.45 29.21
CA ASP A 99 7.62 16.16 29.43
C ASP A 99 7.14 15.17 28.36
N VAL A 100 7.98 14.93 27.36
CA VAL A 100 7.71 13.98 26.28
C VAL A 100 8.15 12.55 26.62
N SER A 101 8.63 12.28 27.84
CA SER A 101 9.09 10.93 28.20
C SER A 101 7.96 9.88 28.25
N GLY A 102 6.70 10.34 28.31
CA GLY A 102 5.50 9.51 28.17
C GLY A 102 4.93 9.46 26.75
N CYS A 103 5.54 10.15 25.78
CA CYS A 103 5.17 10.07 24.36
C CYS A 103 5.93 8.92 23.69
N GLY A 104 5.32 8.34 22.65
CA GLY A 104 5.96 7.27 21.87
C GLY A 104 5.94 7.52 20.36
N ASP A 105 6.92 6.96 19.67
CA ASP A 105 7.12 7.10 18.22
C ASP A 105 7.17 5.73 17.54
N CYS A 106 6.19 5.45 16.68
CA CYS A 106 5.99 4.12 16.12
C CYS A 106 7.01 3.86 15.01
N GLY A 107 7.72 2.73 15.10
CA GLY A 107 8.77 2.36 14.14
C GLY A 107 10.16 2.83 14.56
N ASN A 108 10.38 3.25 15.81
CA ASN A 108 11.67 3.68 16.34
C ASN A 108 12.51 2.52 16.93
N ALA A 109 11.95 1.30 16.92
CA ALA A 109 12.44 0.06 17.52
C ALA A 109 12.50 0.03 19.06
N VAL A 110 11.72 0.86 19.74
CA VAL A 110 11.59 0.94 21.20
C VAL A 110 10.11 1.05 21.55
N VAL A 111 9.60 0.08 22.31
CA VAL A 111 8.23 0.18 22.84
C VAL A 111 8.20 1.25 23.93
N ASP A 112 7.68 2.42 23.59
CA ASP A 112 7.52 3.59 24.46
C ASP A 112 6.09 4.16 24.39
N GLY A 113 5.82 5.19 25.19
CA GLY A 113 4.47 5.75 25.34
C GLY A 113 3.40 4.70 25.65
N ASP A 114 2.39 4.62 24.79
CA ASP A 114 1.27 3.67 24.87
C ASP A 114 1.35 2.56 23.80
N GLU A 115 2.50 2.38 23.17
CA GLU A 115 2.69 1.38 22.11
C GLU A 115 2.61 -0.06 22.65
N LEU A 116 1.96 -0.93 21.89
CA LEU A 116 1.92 -2.36 22.17
C LEU A 116 3.19 -3.07 21.69
N CYS A 117 3.77 -2.55 20.60
CA CYS A 117 4.92 -3.10 19.89
C CYS A 117 5.52 -1.99 19.02
N ASP A 118 6.76 -2.18 18.57
CA ASP A 118 7.42 -1.25 17.66
C ASP A 118 8.16 -2.03 16.57
N GLY A 119 7.52 -2.12 15.41
CA GLY A 119 7.99 -2.84 14.22
C GLY A 119 7.91 -4.37 14.33
N ALA A 120 8.35 -4.95 15.45
CA ALA A 120 8.27 -6.39 15.73
C ALA A 120 7.22 -6.70 16.81
N PRO A 121 6.51 -7.84 16.72
CA PRO A 121 5.56 -8.22 17.76
C PRO A 121 6.27 -8.48 19.10
N PRO A 122 5.56 -8.41 20.24
CA PRO A 122 6.14 -8.74 21.54
C PRO A 122 6.65 -10.19 21.58
N PRO A 123 7.80 -10.48 22.22
CA PRO A 123 8.44 -11.80 22.18
C PRO A 123 7.63 -12.90 22.87
N GLU A 124 6.62 -12.55 23.67
CA GLU A 124 5.72 -13.49 24.34
C GLU A 124 4.46 -13.82 23.52
N GLN A 125 4.21 -13.08 22.44
CA GLN A 125 3.08 -13.29 21.53
C GLN A 125 3.51 -14.26 20.41
N SER A 126 2.61 -15.15 20.01
CA SER A 126 2.81 -16.03 18.86
C SER A 126 1.48 -16.33 18.21
N CYS A 127 1.47 -16.69 16.93
CA CYS A 127 0.25 -17.12 16.22
C CYS A 127 -0.50 -18.22 17.00
N ALA A 128 0.25 -19.17 17.60
CA ALA A 128 -0.29 -20.20 18.50
C ALA A 128 -1.05 -19.65 19.72
N GLY A 129 -0.61 -18.50 20.26
CA GLY A 129 -1.29 -17.82 21.37
C GLY A 129 -2.66 -17.23 20.99
N PHE A 130 -2.84 -16.91 19.71
CA PHE A 130 -4.10 -16.38 19.15
C PHE A 130 -5.00 -17.46 18.54
N GLY A 131 -4.58 -18.72 18.55
CA GLY A 131 -5.37 -19.86 18.07
C GLY A 131 -5.08 -20.30 16.63
N TRP A 132 -4.06 -19.72 16.01
CA TRP A 132 -3.54 -20.16 14.70
C TRP A 132 -2.52 -21.29 14.89
N PHE A 133 -2.29 -22.11 13.86
CA PHE A 133 -1.34 -23.22 13.97
C PHE A 133 0.12 -22.75 13.86
N ALA A 134 0.42 -21.89 12.89
CA ALA A 134 1.77 -21.40 12.57
C ALA A 134 1.76 -19.97 12.03
N GLY A 135 2.90 -19.53 11.50
CA GLY A 135 3.08 -18.21 10.88
C GLY A 135 3.86 -17.22 11.76
N THR A 136 3.88 -15.96 11.31
CA THR A 136 4.62 -14.87 11.95
C THR A 136 3.66 -13.72 12.28
N LEU A 137 3.64 -13.28 13.53
CA LEU A 137 2.94 -12.06 13.91
C LEU A 137 3.76 -10.83 13.48
N ALA A 138 3.09 -9.75 13.16
CA ALA A 138 3.72 -8.44 12.97
C ALA A 138 3.16 -7.43 13.96
N CYS A 139 3.89 -6.33 14.15
CA CYS A 139 3.31 -5.17 14.80
C CYS A 139 2.43 -4.43 13.79
N ALA A 140 1.22 -4.01 14.19
CA ALA A 140 0.39 -3.17 13.34
C ALA A 140 1.12 -1.85 13.02
N ARG A 141 0.84 -1.24 11.87
CA ARG A 141 1.53 -0.01 11.41
C ARG A 141 1.33 1.19 12.32
N ASP A 142 0.33 1.15 13.19
CA ASP A 142 0.01 2.18 14.17
C ASP A 142 0.45 1.81 15.60
N CYS A 143 1.18 0.70 15.76
CA CYS A 143 1.70 0.19 17.03
C CYS A 143 0.65 -0.09 18.13
N ASN A 144 -0.65 0.05 17.83
CA ASN A 144 -1.76 -0.16 18.78
C ASN A 144 -2.30 -1.59 18.78
N GLY A 145 -1.79 -2.46 17.91
CA GLY A 145 -2.30 -3.80 17.69
C GLY A 145 -1.25 -4.77 17.20
N ILE A 146 -1.60 -6.05 17.26
CA ILE A 146 -0.83 -7.12 16.63
C ILE A 146 -1.51 -7.45 15.30
N ASP A 147 -0.72 -7.51 14.24
CA ASP A 147 -1.17 -7.94 12.93
C ASP A 147 -1.05 -9.47 12.83
N GLU A 148 -2.21 -10.13 12.77
CA GLU A 148 -2.38 -11.58 12.64
C GLU A 148 -2.40 -12.04 11.17
N SER A 149 -2.29 -11.13 10.19
CA SER A 149 -2.37 -11.48 8.76
C SER A 149 -1.25 -12.40 8.28
N GLY A 150 -0.11 -12.44 9.00
CA GLY A 150 0.97 -13.39 8.75
C GLY A 150 0.82 -14.74 9.47
N CYS A 151 -0.28 -14.97 10.19
CA CYS A 151 -0.60 -16.25 10.81
C CYS A 151 -1.34 -17.18 9.86
N THR A 152 -1.18 -18.49 10.07
CA THR A 152 -1.78 -19.52 9.22
C THR A 152 -2.24 -20.72 10.05
N ASN A 153 -3.22 -21.45 9.53
CA ASN A 153 -3.64 -22.74 10.06
C ASN A 153 -2.88 -23.92 9.45
N CYS A 154 -1.94 -23.62 8.54
CA CYS A 154 -1.18 -24.61 7.82
C CYS A 154 -0.47 -25.63 8.69
N GLY A 155 -0.74 -26.91 8.50
CA GLY A 155 -0.12 -28.02 9.23
C GLY A 155 -1.02 -28.59 10.34
N ASN A 156 -2.27 -28.13 10.46
CA ASN A 156 -3.26 -28.60 11.44
C ASN A 156 -3.95 -29.93 11.04
N ALA A 157 -3.58 -30.51 9.90
CA ALA A 157 -4.13 -31.67 9.22
C ALA A 157 -5.55 -31.50 8.63
N VAL A 158 -5.98 -30.26 8.38
CA VAL A 158 -7.26 -29.89 7.77
C VAL A 158 -6.98 -28.78 6.75
N VAL A 159 -7.37 -28.99 5.49
CA VAL A 159 -7.28 -27.91 4.49
C VAL A 159 -8.40 -26.89 4.77
N ASP A 160 -8.03 -25.75 5.35
CA ASP A 160 -8.93 -24.64 5.65
C ASP A 160 -9.14 -23.73 4.40
N PRO A 161 -10.20 -22.90 4.36
CA PRO A 161 -10.40 -21.96 3.26
C PRO A 161 -9.22 -21.01 3.09
N GLY A 162 -8.60 -21.03 1.90
CA GLY A 162 -7.41 -20.22 1.57
C GLY A 162 -6.09 -20.98 1.64
N GLU A 163 -6.08 -22.25 2.04
CA GLU A 163 -4.90 -23.12 2.05
C GLU A 163 -4.88 -24.04 0.83
N LEU A 164 -3.71 -24.26 0.21
CA LEU A 164 -3.60 -25.24 -0.88
C LEU A 164 -3.57 -26.68 -0.41
N CYS A 165 -2.99 -26.88 0.76
CA CYS A 165 -2.67 -28.16 1.34
C CYS A 165 -2.54 -28.00 2.85
N ASP A 166 -2.57 -29.12 3.57
CA ASP A 166 -2.18 -29.14 4.97
C ASP A 166 -1.32 -30.39 5.22
N GLY A 167 -0.13 -30.19 5.81
CA GLY A 167 0.72 -31.27 6.29
C GLY A 167 1.25 -32.20 5.16
N PRO A 168 1.51 -33.49 5.46
CA PRO A 168 1.90 -34.45 4.43
C PRO A 168 0.74 -34.67 3.45
N MET A 169 0.92 -34.30 2.19
CA MET A 169 -0.12 -34.45 1.17
C MET A 169 -0.31 -35.92 0.77
N LEU A 170 -1.14 -36.64 1.51
CA LEU A 170 -1.52 -38.00 1.18
C LEU A 170 -2.60 -37.99 0.08
N GLY A 171 -2.22 -38.30 -1.16
CA GLY A 171 -3.15 -38.53 -2.27
C GLY A 171 -3.13 -37.51 -3.39
N ILE A 172 -2.22 -36.52 -3.33
CA ILE A 172 -1.84 -35.71 -4.49
C ILE A 172 -0.46 -36.17 -4.92
N SER A 173 -0.34 -36.61 -6.16
CA SER A 173 0.93 -37.01 -6.78
C SER A 173 1.54 -35.85 -7.56
N CYS A 174 2.86 -35.84 -7.68
CA CYS A 174 3.56 -34.93 -8.56
C CYS A 174 3.06 -35.00 -10.01
N ALA A 175 2.60 -36.17 -10.47
CA ALA A 175 1.99 -36.33 -11.78
C ALA A 175 0.67 -35.55 -11.94
N GLU A 176 -0.15 -35.47 -10.89
CA GLU A 176 -1.41 -34.70 -10.89
C GLU A 176 -1.16 -33.19 -10.87
N LEU A 177 -0.02 -32.76 -10.33
CA LEU A 177 0.48 -31.39 -10.37
C LEU A 177 1.30 -31.08 -11.62
N GLY A 178 1.38 -32.02 -12.58
CA GLY A 178 2.04 -31.77 -13.85
C GLY A 178 3.55 -32.00 -13.87
N PHE A 179 4.11 -32.88 -13.02
CA PHE A 179 5.54 -33.23 -13.04
C PHE A 179 5.76 -34.64 -13.61
N VAL A 180 6.95 -34.89 -14.19
CA VAL A 180 7.30 -36.24 -14.67
C VAL A 180 7.73 -37.14 -13.51
N GLU A 181 7.17 -38.35 -13.47
CA GLU A 181 7.39 -39.41 -12.46
C GLU A 181 8.87 -39.79 -12.24
N GLN A 182 9.60 -39.02 -11.44
CA GLN A 182 10.83 -39.44 -10.74
C GLN A 182 10.98 -38.82 -9.34
N GLY A 183 9.90 -38.28 -8.77
CA GLY A 183 9.89 -37.57 -7.48
C GLY A 183 9.23 -38.33 -6.34
N GLU A 184 9.53 -37.88 -5.12
CA GLU A 184 8.80 -38.21 -3.88
C GLU A 184 7.41 -37.53 -3.88
N VAL A 185 6.57 -37.82 -2.88
CA VAL A 185 5.24 -37.16 -2.73
C VAL A 185 5.47 -35.67 -2.46
N PRO A 186 4.74 -34.75 -3.11
CA PRO A 186 4.88 -33.31 -2.82
C PRO A 186 4.53 -33.04 -1.36
N SER A 187 5.24 -32.08 -0.74
CA SER A 187 4.99 -31.67 0.65
C SER A 187 4.17 -30.39 0.68
N CYS A 188 3.58 -30.08 1.83
CA CYS A 188 3.03 -28.75 2.08
C CYS A 188 4.09 -27.90 2.78
N ALA A 189 4.37 -26.71 2.25
CA ALA A 189 5.27 -25.74 2.87
C ALA A 189 4.58 -24.99 4.02
N ASP A 190 5.36 -24.27 4.83
CA ASP A 190 4.88 -23.52 6.01
C ASP A 190 3.97 -22.33 5.64
N ASP A 191 3.96 -21.91 4.38
CA ASP A 191 3.11 -20.87 3.80
C ASP A 191 1.82 -21.43 3.17
N CYS A 192 1.57 -22.74 3.33
CA CYS A 192 0.43 -23.43 2.73
C CYS A 192 0.42 -23.42 1.21
N ASN A 193 1.61 -23.30 0.61
CA ASN A 193 1.83 -23.67 -0.77
C ASN A 193 2.30 -25.13 -0.89
N VAL A 194 2.04 -25.69 -2.06
CA VAL A 194 2.47 -27.03 -2.40
C VAL A 194 3.97 -27.00 -2.76
N ASP A 195 4.80 -27.53 -1.86
CA ASP A 195 6.23 -27.70 -2.10
C ASP A 195 6.47 -28.87 -3.06
N THR A 196 6.87 -28.51 -4.27
CA THR A 196 7.19 -29.44 -5.36
C THR A 196 8.68 -29.64 -5.56
N SER A 197 9.53 -29.16 -4.63
CA SER A 197 10.98 -29.40 -4.69
C SER A 197 11.33 -30.89 -4.75
N GLY A 198 10.48 -31.76 -4.19
CA GLY A 198 10.57 -33.22 -4.27
C GLY A 198 10.02 -33.85 -5.56
N CYS A 199 9.32 -33.10 -6.42
CA CYS A 199 8.61 -33.62 -7.59
C CYS A 199 9.48 -33.79 -8.85
N GLY A 200 10.68 -33.20 -8.87
CA GLY A 200 11.55 -33.25 -10.04
C GLY A 200 11.18 -32.19 -11.08
N MET A 201 11.28 -32.54 -12.37
CA MET A 201 11.07 -31.56 -13.45
C MET A 201 9.58 -31.38 -13.77
N PRO A 202 9.06 -30.14 -13.85
CA PRO A 202 7.71 -29.89 -14.32
C PRO A 202 7.56 -30.28 -15.80
N VAL A 203 6.37 -30.75 -16.16
CA VAL A 203 5.92 -30.92 -17.54
C VAL A 203 5.45 -29.56 -18.01
N CYS A 204 6.03 -29.07 -19.08
CA CYS A 204 5.65 -27.79 -19.67
C CYS A 204 4.19 -27.81 -20.15
N GLY A 205 3.44 -26.76 -19.82
CA GLY A 205 2.17 -26.46 -20.46
C GLY A 205 0.97 -27.22 -19.93
N VAL A 206 1.04 -27.75 -18.70
CA VAL A 206 -0.10 -28.37 -18.02
C VAL A 206 -0.46 -27.57 -16.78
N ASP A 207 -1.75 -27.27 -16.61
CA ASP A 207 -2.25 -26.63 -15.38
C ASP A 207 -2.99 -27.66 -14.52
N ALA A 208 -3.05 -27.39 -13.22
CA ALA A 208 -3.94 -28.07 -12.30
C ALA A 208 -5.41 -27.88 -12.75
N THR A 209 -6.16 -28.98 -12.77
CA THR A 209 -7.52 -29.02 -13.37
C THR A 209 -8.66 -28.83 -12.36
N GLN A 210 -8.37 -28.73 -11.06
CA GLN A 210 -9.38 -28.58 -10.01
C GLN A 210 -9.06 -27.39 -9.10
N PRO A 211 -9.83 -26.29 -9.18
CA PRO A 211 -9.75 -25.21 -8.20
C PRO A 211 -10.35 -25.66 -6.86
N LEU A 212 -9.85 -25.11 -5.76
CA LEU A 212 -10.28 -25.47 -4.41
C LEU A 212 -11.65 -24.88 -4.05
N VAL A 213 -12.72 -25.64 -4.36
CA VAL A 213 -14.14 -25.65 -3.93
C VAL A 213 -14.89 -24.33 -3.62
N ASP A 214 -14.27 -23.33 -2.99
CA ASP A 214 -14.89 -22.04 -2.63
C ASP A 214 -14.12 -20.84 -3.18
N CYS A 215 -14.84 -19.91 -3.81
CA CYS A 215 -14.28 -18.70 -4.41
C CYS A 215 -13.49 -17.90 -3.36
N PRO A 216 -12.20 -17.60 -3.59
CA PRO A 216 -11.38 -16.85 -2.65
C PRO A 216 -11.95 -15.45 -2.42
N PRO A 217 -11.90 -14.92 -1.18
CA PRO A 217 -12.45 -13.60 -0.86
C PRO A 217 -11.67 -12.45 -1.52
N THR A 218 -10.48 -12.72 -2.05
CA THR A 218 -9.64 -11.75 -2.76
C THR A 218 -10.12 -11.49 -4.20
N CYS A 219 -10.95 -12.37 -4.76
CA CYS A 219 -11.49 -12.23 -6.11
C CYS A 219 -12.68 -11.27 -6.15
N SER A 220 -12.77 -10.44 -7.19
CA SER A 220 -13.98 -9.63 -7.42
C SER A 220 -15.19 -10.51 -7.72
N SER A 221 -14.97 -11.60 -8.46
CA SER A 221 -15.94 -12.67 -8.69
C SER A 221 -15.22 -13.95 -9.10
N CYS A 222 -15.93 -15.09 -9.08
CA CYS A 222 -15.42 -16.32 -9.68
C CYS A 222 -16.39 -16.82 -10.75
N GLU A 223 -15.90 -16.97 -11.98
CA GLU A 223 -16.67 -17.51 -13.10
C GLU A 223 -15.96 -18.74 -13.65
N ASN A 224 -16.70 -19.83 -13.93
CA ASN A 224 -16.17 -21.09 -14.47
C ASN A 224 -15.01 -21.74 -13.70
N GLY A 225 -14.80 -21.40 -12.42
CA GLY A 225 -13.69 -21.92 -11.63
C GLY A 225 -12.41 -21.08 -11.73
N GLU A 226 -12.52 -19.84 -12.20
CA GLU A 226 -11.42 -18.88 -12.31
C GLU A 226 -11.73 -17.67 -11.42
N CYS A 227 -10.72 -17.17 -10.72
CA CYS A 227 -10.75 -15.91 -9.98
C CYS A 227 -10.66 -14.74 -10.96
N LEU A 228 -11.67 -13.88 -10.98
CA LEU A 228 -11.73 -12.71 -11.86
C LEU A 228 -11.47 -11.42 -11.09
N PHE A 229 -10.47 -10.66 -11.52
CA PHE A 229 -10.26 -9.26 -11.18
C PHE A 229 -10.75 -8.42 -12.36
N ASP A 230 -11.85 -7.69 -12.16
CA ASP A 230 -12.51 -6.92 -13.22
C ASP A 230 -12.27 -5.42 -13.03
N CYS A 231 -11.30 -4.88 -13.78
CA CYS A 231 -10.85 -3.49 -13.75
C CYS A 231 -11.41 -2.76 -14.99
N THR A 232 -12.69 -2.39 -14.94
CA THR A 232 -13.44 -1.78 -16.06
C THR A 232 -13.50 -0.25 -15.99
N GLY A 233 -13.31 0.29 -14.79
CA GLY A 233 -13.26 1.72 -14.52
C GLY A 233 -11.93 2.35 -14.95
N THR A 234 -11.95 3.67 -15.13
CA THR A 234 -10.73 4.44 -15.34
C THR A 234 -9.87 4.39 -14.08
N SER A 235 -8.61 3.94 -14.21
CA SER A 235 -7.67 3.79 -13.10
C SER A 235 -8.23 2.99 -11.91
N GLU A 236 -9.07 1.98 -12.17
CA GLU A 236 -9.73 1.21 -11.10
C GLU A 236 -8.75 0.39 -10.25
N CYS A 237 -7.73 -0.18 -10.89
CA CYS A 237 -6.69 -1.03 -10.30
C CYS A 237 -5.28 -0.43 -10.49
N ASP A 238 -5.21 0.89 -10.62
CA ASP A 238 -3.98 1.67 -10.80
C ASP A 238 -3.05 1.51 -9.60
N ASP A 239 -1.75 1.27 -9.85
CA ASP A 239 -0.70 1.00 -8.86
C ASP A 239 -1.04 -0.12 -7.84
N LEU A 240 -2.00 -0.99 -8.15
CA LEU A 240 -2.46 -2.03 -7.23
C LEU A 240 -1.56 -3.27 -7.30
N ALA A 241 -1.26 -3.84 -6.13
CA ALA A 241 -0.69 -5.18 -6.03
C ALA A 241 -1.80 -6.22 -6.11
N ILE A 242 -1.97 -6.81 -7.30
CA ILE A 242 -2.93 -7.88 -7.59
C ILE A 242 -2.23 -9.21 -7.36
N VAL A 243 -2.46 -9.80 -6.19
CA VAL A 243 -1.95 -11.14 -5.86
C VAL A 243 -3.05 -12.15 -6.17
N CYS A 244 -2.86 -12.93 -7.22
CA CYS A 244 -3.77 -14.01 -7.57
C CYS A 244 -3.77 -15.07 -6.46
N PRO A 245 -4.94 -15.55 -6.03
CA PRO A 245 -5.03 -16.51 -4.94
C PRO A 245 -4.42 -17.86 -5.33
N ALA A 246 -3.70 -18.45 -4.39
CA ALA A 246 -3.22 -19.82 -4.51
C ALA A 246 -4.40 -20.79 -4.71
N GLY A 247 -4.27 -21.77 -5.60
CA GLY A 247 -5.27 -22.83 -5.76
C GLY A 247 -6.34 -22.58 -6.79
N TRP A 248 -6.21 -21.47 -7.50
CA TRP A 248 -7.22 -20.96 -8.40
C TRP A 248 -6.57 -20.43 -9.67
N PRO A 249 -7.11 -20.77 -10.85
CA PRO A 249 -6.83 -20.01 -12.07
C PRO A 249 -7.22 -18.55 -11.85
N CYS A 250 -6.44 -17.63 -12.41
CA CYS A 250 -6.60 -16.20 -12.21
C CYS A 250 -6.73 -15.49 -13.55
N ARG A 251 -7.71 -14.61 -13.66
CA ARG A 251 -7.93 -13.76 -14.83
C ARG A 251 -8.06 -12.31 -14.39
N VAL A 252 -7.20 -11.46 -14.92
CA VAL A 252 -7.19 -10.02 -14.68
C VAL A 252 -7.64 -9.32 -15.96
N VAL A 253 -8.75 -8.60 -15.90
CA VAL A 253 -9.33 -7.89 -17.06
C VAL A 253 -9.17 -6.39 -16.85
N CYS A 254 -8.34 -5.77 -17.67
CA CYS A 254 -8.05 -4.34 -17.66
C CYS A 254 -8.67 -3.69 -18.91
N SER A 255 -9.96 -3.34 -18.81
CA SER A 255 -10.73 -2.80 -19.94
C SER A 255 -10.99 -1.29 -19.85
N GLY A 256 -10.85 -0.70 -18.67
CA GLY A 256 -10.89 0.76 -18.50
C GLY A 256 -9.63 1.46 -18.99
N SER A 257 -9.72 2.77 -19.24
CA SER A 257 -8.53 3.57 -19.56
C SER A 257 -7.58 3.62 -18.35
N SER A 258 -6.31 3.26 -18.57
CA SER A 258 -5.30 3.15 -17.50
C SER A 258 -5.76 2.28 -16.32
N ALA A 259 -6.64 1.29 -16.57
CA ALA A 259 -7.28 0.53 -15.50
C ALA A 259 -6.30 -0.18 -14.57
N CYS A 260 -5.17 -0.65 -15.08
CA CYS A 260 -4.14 -1.37 -14.35
C CYS A 260 -2.75 -0.75 -14.61
N ASN A 261 -2.69 0.57 -14.81
CA ASN A 261 -1.41 1.26 -14.99
C ASN A 261 -0.54 1.08 -13.73
N GLY A 262 0.75 0.77 -13.91
CA GLY A 262 1.67 0.54 -12.79
C GLY A 262 1.32 -0.64 -11.87
N ALA A 263 0.28 -1.43 -12.18
CA ALA A 263 -0.14 -2.53 -11.34
C ALA A 263 0.92 -3.63 -11.30
N SER A 264 0.99 -4.36 -10.20
CA SER A 264 1.84 -5.55 -10.08
C SER A 264 0.98 -6.79 -9.94
N VAL A 265 1.05 -7.69 -10.91
CA VAL A 265 0.30 -8.95 -10.93
C VAL A 265 1.23 -10.09 -10.55
N VAL A 266 0.91 -10.79 -9.47
CA VAL A 266 1.64 -11.99 -9.03
C VAL A 266 0.75 -13.21 -9.28
N CYS A 267 1.18 -14.05 -10.22
CA CYS A 267 0.43 -15.23 -10.63
C CYS A 267 0.61 -16.40 -9.66
N PRO A 268 -0.40 -17.29 -9.53
CA PRO A 268 -0.33 -18.43 -8.63
C PRO A 268 0.53 -19.56 -9.22
N GLU A 269 1.05 -20.43 -8.35
CA GLU A 269 1.70 -21.67 -8.78
C GLU A 269 0.68 -22.69 -9.28
N PHE A 270 1.06 -23.56 -10.22
CA PHE A 270 0.27 -24.67 -10.78
C PHE A 270 -1.01 -24.33 -11.55
N PHE A 271 -1.51 -23.10 -11.46
CA PHE A 271 -2.75 -22.67 -12.10
C PHE A 271 -2.49 -21.60 -13.17
N ALA A 272 -3.37 -21.56 -14.18
CA ALA A 272 -3.29 -20.58 -15.25
C ALA A 272 -3.45 -19.15 -14.72
N CYS A 273 -2.71 -18.22 -15.31
CA CYS A 273 -2.80 -16.80 -15.07
C CYS A 273 -2.94 -16.06 -16.40
N GLU A 274 -4.05 -15.35 -16.59
CA GLU A 274 -4.35 -14.59 -17.80
C GLU A 274 -4.53 -13.10 -17.46
N VAL A 275 -3.78 -12.23 -18.13
CA VAL A 275 -3.94 -10.77 -18.06
C VAL A 275 -4.44 -10.26 -19.41
N ALA A 276 -5.67 -9.78 -19.45
CA ALA A 276 -6.31 -9.22 -20.64
C ALA A 276 -6.36 -7.70 -20.57
N CYS A 277 -5.67 -7.04 -21.49
CA CYS A 277 -5.56 -5.59 -21.58
C CYS A 277 -6.27 -5.10 -22.84
N ASP A 278 -7.46 -4.52 -22.67
CA ASP A 278 -8.33 -4.10 -23.78
C ASP A 278 -8.51 -2.57 -23.85
N GLY A 279 -8.28 -1.87 -22.73
CA GLY A 279 -8.44 -0.43 -22.64
C GLY A 279 -7.22 0.36 -23.12
N SER A 280 -7.43 1.65 -23.42
CA SER A 280 -6.36 2.57 -23.78
C SER A 280 -5.36 2.74 -22.63
N SER A 281 -4.08 2.44 -22.87
CA SER A 281 -3.06 2.40 -21.81
C SER A 281 -3.44 1.55 -20.59
N ALA A 282 -4.31 0.55 -20.77
CA ALA A 282 -4.87 -0.21 -19.66
C ALA A 282 -3.82 -0.89 -18.80
N CYS A 283 -2.71 -1.33 -19.39
CA CYS A 283 -1.63 -2.05 -18.72
C CYS A 283 -0.28 -1.37 -18.94
N SER A 284 -0.26 -0.06 -19.17
CA SER A 284 1.01 0.67 -19.26
C SER A 284 1.78 0.53 -17.94
N ASP A 285 3.09 0.34 -17.99
CA ASP A 285 3.96 0.11 -16.82
C ASP A 285 3.56 -1.07 -15.90
N LEU A 286 2.66 -1.95 -16.35
CA LEU A 286 2.23 -3.11 -15.55
C LEU A 286 3.39 -4.10 -15.39
N ALA A 287 3.59 -4.62 -14.18
CA ALA A 287 4.55 -5.67 -13.89
C ALA A 287 3.84 -7.02 -13.70
N LEU A 288 4.05 -7.96 -14.63
CA LEU A 288 3.54 -9.32 -14.56
C LEU A 288 4.63 -10.27 -14.09
N GLY A 289 4.47 -10.84 -12.89
CA GLY A 289 5.30 -11.90 -12.34
C GLY A 289 4.63 -13.26 -12.47
N CYS A 290 5.09 -14.07 -13.42
CA CYS A 290 4.60 -15.43 -13.64
C CYS A 290 5.28 -16.42 -12.67
N SER A 291 4.59 -17.53 -12.36
CA SER A 291 5.12 -18.57 -11.49
C SER A 291 6.02 -19.56 -12.25
N VAL A 292 6.67 -20.48 -11.50
CA VAL A 292 7.54 -21.50 -12.09
C VAL A 292 6.80 -22.70 -12.67
N THR A 293 5.52 -22.85 -12.34
CA THR A 293 4.73 -24.09 -12.58
C THR A 293 3.33 -23.84 -13.12
N GLY A 294 2.90 -22.58 -13.26
CA GLY A 294 1.61 -22.21 -13.84
C GLY A 294 1.78 -21.53 -15.19
N ARG A 295 0.90 -21.84 -16.16
CA ARG A 295 0.91 -21.16 -17.44
C ARG A 295 0.55 -19.69 -17.26
N CYS A 296 1.28 -18.83 -17.96
CA CYS A 296 1.12 -17.39 -17.88
C CYS A 296 0.83 -16.83 -19.26
N SER A 297 -0.16 -15.93 -19.35
CA SER A 297 -0.45 -15.24 -20.58
C SER A 297 -0.86 -13.80 -20.38
N MET A 298 -0.45 -12.95 -21.33
CA MET A 298 -0.87 -11.56 -21.41
C MET A 298 -1.36 -11.29 -22.84
N SER A 299 -2.48 -10.59 -22.97
CA SER A 299 -2.97 -10.13 -24.26
C SER A 299 -3.17 -8.62 -24.27
N CYS A 300 -2.54 -7.96 -25.22
CA CYS A 300 -2.67 -6.53 -25.49
C CYS A 300 -3.49 -6.36 -26.77
N ASP A 301 -4.74 -5.88 -26.65
CA ASP A 301 -5.69 -5.79 -27.77
C ASP A 301 -5.28 -4.76 -28.84
N VAL A 302 -5.64 -5.05 -30.11
CA VAL A 302 -5.36 -4.26 -31.33
C VAL A 302 -6.20 -2.97 -31.46
N GLY A 303 -7.13 -2.70 -30.54
CA GLY A 303 -8.16 -1.68 -30.69
C GLY A 303 -7.81 -0.31 -30.11
N SER A 304 -6.77 -0.20 -29.28
CA SER A 304 -6.46 1.02 -28.54
C SER A 304 -4.97 1.34 -28.53
N SER A 305 -4.62 2.62 -28.38
CA SER A 305 -3.22 3.06 -28.38
C SER A 305 -2.55 2.71 -27.05
N SER A 306 -1.25 2.38 -27.12
CA SER A 306 -0.34 2.31 -25.97
C SER A 306 -0.76 1.35 -24.85
N VAL A 307 -1.47 0.27 -25.19
CA VAL A 307 -2.12 -0.65 -24.23
C VAL A 307 -1.16 -1.22 -23.19
N CYS A 308 0.00 -1.70 -23.64
CA CYS A 308 1.01 -2.37 -22.82
C CYS A 308 2.38 -1.68 -22.91
N ASP A 309 2.39 -0.37 -23.15
CA ASP A 309 3.63 0.42 -23.19
C ASP A 309 4.39 0.30 -21.87
N ASP A 310 5.70 0.02 -21.95
CA ASP A 310 6.61 -0.13 -20.81
C ASP A 310 6.20 -1.21 -19.78
N ALA A 311 5.22 -2.06 -20.12
CA ALA A 311 4.88 -3.21 -19.29
C ALA A 311 6.08 -4.17 -19.20
N THR A 312 6.22 -4.83 -18.06
CA THR A 312 7.29 -5.80 -17.79
C THR A 312 6.68 -7.17 -17.55
N VAL A 313 7.23 -8.20 -18.19
CA VAL A 313 6.80 -9.59 -18.03
C VAL A 313 7.99 -10.44 -17.63
N ASP A 314 7.93 -11.01 -16.43
CA ASP A 314 8.83 -12.05 -15.95
C ASP A 314 8.14 -13.41 -16.09
N CYS A 315 8.55 -14.18 -17.10
CA CYS A 315 7.86 -15.38 -17.56
C CYS A 315 8.00 -16.61 -16.65
N GLY A 316 8.84 -16.57 -15.61
CA GLY A 316 8.99 -17.71 -14.71
C GLY A 316 9.43 -18.99 -15.42
N GLY A 317 8.82 -20.13 -15.09
CA GLY A 317 9.31 -21.47 -15.46
C GLY A 317 8.45 -22.26 -16.45
N ASP A 318 7.17 -21.91 -16.62
CA ASP A 318 6.24 -22.64 -17.50
C ASP A 318 6.07 -21.93 -18.87
N VAL A 319 5.02 -22.25 -19.61
CA VAL A 319 4.63 -21.59 -20.85
C VAL A 319 4.21 -20.16 -20.52
N CYS A 320 4.91 -19.22 -21.16
CA CYS A 320 4.63 -17.80 -21.10
C CYS A 320 4.31 -17.30 -22.52
N ASN A 321 3.05 -16.92 -22.75
CA ASN A 321 2.60 -16.45 -24.04
C ASN A 321 2.06 -15.03 -23.95
N VAL A 322 2.68 -14.11 -24.68
CA VAL A 322 2.22 -12.73 -24.75
C VAL A 322 1.83 -12.38 -26.18
N ALA A 323 0.55 -12.05 -26.37
CA ALA A 323 0.02 -11.58 -27.63
C ALA A 323 0.01 -10.05 -27.64
N CYS A 324 0.81 -9.46 -28.53
CA CYS A 324 0.92 -8.01 -28.65
C CYS A 324 0.38 -7.58 -30.00
N ALA A 325 -0.58 -6.69 -29.96
CA ALA A 325 -1.03 -5.95 -31.12
C ALA A 325 -0.36 -4.57 -31.26
N ASP A 326 -0.22 -3.91 -30.12
CA ASP A 326 0.34 -2.57 -29.94
C ASP A 326 1.05 -2.52 -28.58
N GLY A 327 2.22 -1.88 -28.57
CA GLY A 327 3.12 -1.83 -27.42
C GLY A 327 4.26 -2.86 -27.50
N GLU A 328 5.42 -2.48 -26.96
CA GLU A 328 6.60 -3.35 -26.83
C GLU A 328 6.92 -3.56 -25.34
N PRO A 329 6.23 -4.50 -24.65
CA PRO A 329 6.59 -4.86 -23.30
C PRO A 329 8.05 -5.32 -23.21
N SER A 330 8.68 -5.07 -22.08
CA SER A 330 9.98 -5.64 -21.74
C SER A 330 9.79 -7.07 -21.24
N PHE A 331 10.55 -8.00 -21.81
CA PHE A 331 10.43 -9.43 -21.51
C PHE A 331 11.69 -9.99 -20.84
N ASP A 332 11.50 -10.70 -19.73
CA ASP A 332 12.47 -11.65 -19.21
C ASP A 332 11.88 -13.07 -19.33
N CYS A 333 12.42 -13.85 -20.26
CA CYS A 333 11.98 -15.23 -20.45
C CYS A 333 12.46 -16.15 -19.32
N GLY A 334 13.47 -15.77 -18.51
CA GLY A 334 13.94 -16.58 -17.40
C GLY A 334 14.18 -18.07 -17.75
N PRO A 335 13.80 -19.01 -16.87
CA PRO A 335 13.86 -20.46 -17.09
C PRO A 335 12.65 -21.05 -17.85
N SER A 336 11.78 -20.23 -18.46
CA SER A 336 10.54 -20.69 -19.10
C SER A 336 10.79 -21.80 -20.12
N CYS A 337 9.93 -22.82 -20.09
CA CYS A 337 10.00 -23.94 -21.01
C CYS A 337 9.49 -23.59 -22.42
N GLU A 338 8.61 -22.59 -22.52
CA GLU A 338 8.17 -21.98 -23.77
C GLU A 338 7.95 -20.48 -23.54
N CYS A 339 8.72 -19.63 -24.22
CA CYS A 339 8.59 -18.18 -24.16
C CYS A 339 8.20 -17.66 -25.53
N VAL A 340 6.98 -17.13 -25.64
CA VAL A 340 6.47 -16.54 -26.86
C VAL A 340 6.18 -15.07 -26.57
N ALA A 341 7.11 -14.21 -27.01
CA ALA A 341 6.96 -12.77 -26.93
C ALA A 341 6.31 -12.24 -28.21
N CYS A 342 5.19 -11.54 -28.04
CA CYS A 342 4.52 -10.75 -29.07
C CYS A 342 4.34 -11.49 -30.41
N THR A 343 3.56 -12.57 -30.42
CA THR A 343 3.04 -13.08 -31.69
C THR A 343 1.95 -12.15 -32.21
N ASP A 344 2.03 -11.79 -33.50
CA ASP A 344 0.94 -11.09 -34.20
C ASP A 344 -0.37 -11.84 -33.96
N ALA A 345 -1.32 -11.20 -33.26
CA ALA A 345 -2.69 -11.70 -33.12
C ALA A 345 -3.34 -11.69 -34.52
N ASN A 346 -3.33 -12.83 -35.21
CA ASN A 346 -3.86 -12.98 -36.57
C ASN A 346 -5.20 -13.69 -36.56
#